data_AF-A0A9P3UAA1-F1
#
_entry.id   AF-A0A9P3UAA1-F1
#
_cell.length_a   1.000
_cell.length_b   1.000
_cell.length_c   1.000
_cell.angle_alpha   90.00
_cell.angle_beta   90.00
_cell.angle_gamma   90.00
#
_symmetry.space_group_name_H-M   'P 1'
#
loop_
_entity.id
_entity.type
_entity.pdbx_description
1 polymer ?
#
loop_
_entity_poly.entity_id
_entity_poly.type
_entity_poly.pdbx_seq_one_letter_code
_entity_poly.pdbx_strand_id
1 'polypeptide(L)'
;MHEDSPIQRLPDDLLARILQSVPIIRSDDSQFDHALVCKHWHDIACRVRDQIRIPLNSISTLSRVLQQLSSIPRLRKIAISPFSMTHVPDSILFRIADTCPDLTELYIGATDRAFAYDSFSEDALCSLFSKCTRLEDLHLYCKDYIEAIPPSIGRLASLTNLHL
;
A
#
# COMPACT_ATOMS: atom_id res chain seq x y z
N MET A 1 30.57 -5.17 4.34
CA MET A 1 30.34 -5.99 3.14
C MET A 1 29.90 -7.35 3.63
N HIS A 2 28.59 -7.62 3.61
CA HIS A 2 28.09 -8.97 3.91
C HIS A 2 28.18 -9.78 2.62
N GLU A 3 28.91 -10.88 2.67
CA GLU A 3 29.08 -11.82 1.57
C GLU A 3 27.72 -12.32 1.05
N ASP A 4 27.63 -12.53 -0.27
CA ASP A 4 26.48 -13.05 -1.00
C ASP A 4 26.02 -14.38 -0.37
N SER A 5 25.05 -14.31 0.53
CA SER A 5 24.45 -15.50 1.13
C SER A 5 23.84 -16.36 0.02
N PRO A 6 24.05 -17.69 -0.01
CA PRO A 6 23.58 -18.56 -1.10
C PRO A 6 22.06 -18.51 -1.31
N ILE A 7 21.34 -18.09 -0.28
CA ILE A 7 19.90 -17.80 -0.27
C ILE A 7 19.50 -16.66 -1.24
N GLN A 8 20.41 -15.73 -1.57
CA GLN A 8 20.18 -14.65 -2.53
C GLN A 8 20.28 -15.09 -4.00
N ARG A 9 20.76 -16.32 -4.27
CA ARG A 9 20.83 -16.90 -5.62
C ARG A 9 19.64 -17.79 -5.97
N LEU A 10 18.65 -17.88 -5.08
CA LEU A 10 17.45 -18.66 -5.35
C LEU A 10 16.62 -18.00 -6.46
N PRO A 11 16.07 -18.79 -7.40
CA PRO A 11 15.15 -18.27 -8.42
C PRO A 11 13.90 -17.62 -7.83
N ASP A 12 13.42 -16.54 -8.46
CA ASP A 12 12.22 -15.77 -8.04
C ASP A 12 10.99 -16.66 -7.79
N ASP A 13 10.80 -17.70 -8.60
CA ASP A 13 9.68 -18.64 -8.51
C ASP A 13 9.78 -19.57 -7.30
N LEU A 14 10.99 -19.98 -6.93
CA LEU A 14 11.24 -20.78 -5.73
C LEU A 14 11.05 -19.94 -4.47
N LEU A 15 11.54 -18.70 -4.50
CA LEU A 15 11.31 -17.71 -3.45
C LEU A 15 9.83 -17.41 -3.27
N ALA A 16 9.11 -17.24 -4.38
CA ALA A 16 7.66 -17.06 -4.37
C ALA A 16 6.92 -18.21 -3.70
N ARG A 17 7.28 -19.45 -4.04
CA ARG A 17 6.65 -20.63 -3.43
C ARG A 17 6.94 -20.76 -1.94
N ILE A 18 8.15 -20.41 -1.52
CA ILE A 18 8.53 -20.36 -0.09
C ILE A 18 7.73 -19.26 0.63
N LEU A 19 7.59 -18.08 0.02
CA LEU A 19 6.89 -16.95 0.62
C LEU A 19 5.36 -17.14 0.67
N GLN A 20 4.81 -17.97 -0.23
CA GLN A 20 3.42 -18.45 -0.21
C GLN A 20 3.16 -19.51 0.85
N SER A 21 4.15 -20.35 1.17
CA SER A 21 4.00 -21.41 2.17
C SER A 21 4.21 -20.92 3.60
N VAL A 22 4.77 -19.71 3.79
CA VAL A 22 4.95 -19.10 5.10
C VAL A 22 3.71 -18.25 5.46
N PRO A 23 2.92 -18.62 6.49
CA PRO A 23 1.76 -17.83 6.91
C PRO A 23 2.20 -16.45 7.41
N ILE A 24 1.47 -15.42 6.97
CA ILE A 24 1.67 -14.04 7.41
C ILE A 24 1.14 -13.96 8.85
N ILE A 25 2.03 -13.89 9.84
CA ILE A 25 1.65 -13.59 11.21
C ILE A 25 1.12 -12.15 11.21
N ARG A 26 -0.20 -12.00 11.30
CA ARG A 26 -0.87 -10.71 11.50
C ARG A 26 -0.54 -10.25 12.93
N SER A 27 0.57 -9.56 13.12
CA SER A 27 0.74 -8.71 14.30
C SER A 27 0.68 -7.26 13.86
N ASP A 28 -0.38 -6.59 14.32
CA ASP A 28 -0.40 -5.15 14.48
C ASP A 28 0.88 -4.73 15.21
N ASP A 29 1.55 -3.73 14.69
CA ASP A 29 2.71 -3.10 15.32
C ASP A 29 3.90 -4.02 15.64
N SER A 30 4.57 -4.52 14.60
CA SER A 30 6.04 -4.42 14.43
C SER A 30 6.55 -5.44 13.41
N GLN A 31 7.46 -4.99 12.54
CA GLN A 31 8.51 -5.82 11.94
C GLN A 31 8.04 -7.14 11.26
N PHE A 32 7.51 -7.01 10.03
CA PHE A 32 7.48 -8.14 9.10
C PHE A 32 8.92 -8.53 8.72
N ASP A 33 9.49 -9.46 9.48
CA ASP A 33 10.89 -9.93 9.53
C ASP A 33 11.47 -10.48 8.21
N HIS A 34 10.69 -10.63 7.15
CA HIS A 34 11.21 -11.00 5.83
C HIS A 34 11.85 -9.83 5.07
N ALA A 35 11.57 -8.58 5.49
CA ALA A 35 12.19 -7.38 4.96
C ALA A 35 13.68 -7.24 5.36
N LEU A 36 14.15 -8.04 6.31
CA LEU A 36 15.53 -8.00 6.82
C LEU A 36 16.53 -8.84 5.99
N VAL A 37 16.08 -9.64 5.02
CA VAL A 37 16.99 -10.50 4.23
C VAL A 37 17.73 -9.68 3.18
N CYS A 38 17.00 -9.07 2.23
CA CYS A 38 17.50 -8.08 1.27
C CYS A 38 16.34 -7.51 0.43
N LYS A 39 16.61 -6.42 -0.31
CA LYS A 39 15.64 -5.77 -1.22
C LYS A 39 14.98 -6.76 -2.20
N HIS A 40 15.73 -7.73 -2.71
CA HIS A 40 15.24 -8.72 -3.67
C HIS A 40 14.15 -9.63 -3.08
N TRP A 41 14.36 -10.14 -1.86
CA TRP A 41 13.35 -10.94 -1.14
C TRP A 41 12.10 -10.13 -0.79
N HIS A 42 12.28 -8.85 -0.47
CA HIS A 42 11.17 -7.93 -0.23
C HIS A 42 10.30 -7.73 -1.48
N ASP A 43 10.93 -7.51 -2.63
CA ASP A 43 10.24 -7.29 -3.91
C ASP A 43 9.46 -8.55 -4.34
N ILE A 44 10.02 -9.74 -4.14
CA ILE A 44 9.35 -11.02 -4.42
C ILE A 44 8.20 -11.26 -3.44
N ALA A 45 8.39 -11.01 -2.14
CA ALA A 45 7.33 -11.16 -1.15
C ALA A 45 6.13 -10.24 -1.43
N CYS A 46 6.39 -9.01 -1.90
CA CYS A 46 5.34 -8.10 -2.34
C CYS A 46 4.57 -8.68 -3.55
N ARG A 47 5.27 -9.10 -4.61
CA ARG A 47 4.64 -9.69 -5.82
C ARG A 47 3.78 -10.90 -5.53
N VAL A 48 4.21 -11.73 -4.60
CA VAL A 48 3.69 -13.07 -4.36
C VAL A 48 2.50 -13.08 -3.41
N ARG A 49 2.39 -12.03 -2.57
CA ARG A 49 1.32 -11.88 -1.57
C ARG A 49 0.21 -10.93 -2.02
N ASP A 50 0.21 -10.53 -3.30
CA ASP A 50 -0.71 -9.50 -3.84
C ASP A 50 -0.64 -8.17 -3.08
N GLN A 51 0.53 -7.85 -2.51
CA GLN A 51 0.76 -6.63 -1.70
C GLN A 51 1.84 -5.79 -2.33
N ILE A 52 1.62 -4.50 -2.48
CA ILE A 52 2.67 -3.59 -2.96
C ILE A 52 2.93 -2.52 -1.90
N ARG A 53 4.18 -2.53 -1.42
CA ARG A 53 4.72 -1.45 -0.59
C ARG A 53 5.49 -0.49 -1.48
N ILE A 54 5.04 0.76 -1.55
CA ILE A 54 5.72 1.81 -2.31
C ILE A 54 6.42 2.73 -1.33
N PRO A 55 7.76 2.61 -1.18
CA PRO A 55 8.53 3.62 -0.48
C PRO A 55 8.47 4.91 -1.30
N LEU A 56 7.83 5.95 -0.77
CA LEU A 56 7.78 7.25 -1.41
C LEU A 56 9.10 7.99 -1.13
N ASN A 57 10.06 7.77 -2.01
CA ASN A 57 11.24 8.64 -2.17
C ASN A 57 11.02 9.70 -3.26
N SER A 58 10.06 9.47 -4.16
CA SER A 58 9.60 10.42 -5.18
C SER A 58 8.21 10.03 -5.71
N ILE A 59 7.31 11.00 -5.84
CA ILE A 59 5.94 10.82 -6.38
C ILE A 59 5.97 10.30 -7.82
N SER A 60 7.00 10.66 -8.60
CA SER A 60 7.17 10.20 -9.99
C SER A 60 7.32 8.67 -10.08
N THR A 61 7.98 8.07 -9.08
CA THR A 61 8.10 6.61 -8.95
C THR A 61 6.73 5.98 -8.74
N LEU A 62 5.88 6.59 -7.91
CA LEU A 62 4.55 6.08 -7.60
C LEU A 62 3.62 6.17 -8.83
N SER A 63 3.75 7.23 -9.62
CA SER A 63 3.03 7.34 -10.89
C SER A 63 3.38 6.23 -11.86
N ARG A 64 4.67 5.96 -12.03
CA ARG A 64 5.14 4.89 -12.90
C ARG A 64 4.74 3.50 -12.40
N VAL A 65 4.83 3.27 -11.09
CA VAL A 65 4.42 2.00 -10.47
C VAL A 65 2.93 1.76 -10.71
N LEU A 66 2.07 2.72 -10.37
CA LEU A 66 0.61 2.61 -10.58
C LEU A 66 0.25 2.35 -12.06
N GLN A 67 0.95 2.95 -13.03
CA GLN A 67 0.74 2.62 -14.45
C GLN A 67 1.00 1.15 -14.76
N GLN A 68 2.03 0.56 -14.15
CA GLN A 68 2.36 -0.85 -14.31
C GLN A 68 1.39 -1.76 -13.54
N LEU A 69 0.74 -1.27 -12.46
CA LEU A 69 -0.20 -2.07 -11.65
C LEU A 69 -1.50 -2.39 -12.38
N SER A 70 -1.87 -1.62 -13.41
CA SER A 70 -3.02 -1.94 -14.28
C SER A 70 -2.93 -3.34 -14.91
N SER A 71 -1.72 -3.92 -14.97
CA SER A 71 -1.48 -5.26 -15.50
C SER A 71 -1.44 -6.37 -14.43
N ILE A 72 -1.68 -6.05 -13.15
CA ILE A 72 -1.69 -7.01 -12.04
C ILE A 72 -3.15 -7.24 -11.58
N PRO A 73 -3.86 -8.24 -12.13
CA PRO A 73 -5.31 -8.42 -11.94
C PRO A 73 -5.72 -8.90 -10.53
N ARG A 74 -4.81 -8.92 -9.55
CA ARG A 74 -5.06 -9.45 -8.20
C ARG A 74 -4.59 -8.55 -7.08
N LEU A 75 -4.17 -7.33 -7.38
CA LEU A 75 -3.64 -6.46 -6.34
C LEU A 75 -4.70 -6.14 -5.28
N ARG A 76 -4.48 -6.64 -4.07
CA ARG A 76 -5.42 -6.53 -2.94
C ARG A 76 -4.96 -5.55 -1.89
N LYS A 77 -3.65 -5.41 -1.72
CA LYS A 77 -3.07 -4.52 -0.71
C LYS A 77 -2.11 -3.52 -1.31
N ILE A 78 -2.33 -2.25 -1.00
CA ILE A 78 -1.38 -1.17 -1.29
C ILE A 78 -1.01 -0.50 0.04
N ALA A 79 0.28 -0.36 0.28
CA ALA A 79 0.77 0.50 1.36
C ALA A 79 1.78 1.51 0.80
N ILE A 80 1.48 2.79 1.03
CA ILE A 80 2.25 3.94 0.58
C ILE A 80 2.79 4.62 1.82
N SER A 81 4.10 4.48 2.02
CA SER A 81 4.80 5.06 3.17
C SER A 81 5.75 6.16 2.68
N PRO A 82 5.44 7.45 2.90
CA PRO A 82 6.36 8.55 2.64
C PRO A 82 7.55 8.48 3.59
N PHE A 83 8.75 8.52 3.03
CA PHE A 83 10.01 8.44 3.81
C PHE A 83 10.50 9.80 4.31
N SER A 84 9.96 10.92 3.81
CA SER A 84 10.26 12.28 4.31
C SER A 84 9.40 13.31 3.60
N MET A 85 8.61 14.10 4.36
CA MET A 85 7.90 15.33 3.94
C MET A 85 7.17 15.30 2.58
N THR A 86 6.89 14.12 2.02
CA THR A 86 6.37 13.99 0.67
C THR A 86 4.86 13.93 0.76
N HIS A 87 4.21 15.02 0.38
CA HIS A 87 2.77 15.08 0.28
C HIS A 87 2.27 14.05 -0.74
N VAL A 88 1.27 13.25 -0.39
CA VAL A 88 0.54 12.38 -1.31
C VAL A 88 -0.59 13.21 -1.93
N PRO A 89 -0.49 13.65 -3.19
CA PRO A 89 -1.54 14.44 -3.80
C PRO A 89 -2.78 13.58 -4.12
N ASP A 90 -3.94 14.21 -4.19
CA ASP A 90 -5.23 13.61 -4.60
C ASP A 90 -5.15 12.81 -5.91
N SER A 91 -4.28 13.22 -6.83
CA SER A 91 -4.03 12.51 -8.08
C SER A 91 -3.58 11.06 -7.87
N ILE A 92 -2.98 10.75 -6.72
CA ILE A 92 -2.66 9.37 -6.35
C ILE A 92 -3.92 8.60 -5.96
N LEU A 93 -4.82 9.18 -5.15
CA LEU A 93 -6.09 8.53 -4.79
C LEU A 93 -6.95 8.28 -6.03
N PHE A 94 -7.10 9.27 -6.90
CA PHE A 94 -7.82 9.11 -8.16
C PHE A 94 -7.29 7.92 -8.96
N ARG A 95 -5.95 7.82 -9.08
CA ARG A 95 -5.32 6.76 -9.85
C ARG A 95 -5.43 5.40 -9.19
N ILE A 96 -5.32 5.30 -7.87
CA ILE A 96 -5.58 4.04 -7.15
C ILE A 96 -7.02 3.59 -7.40
N ALA A 97 -7.98 4.51 -7.28
CA ALA A 97 -9.38 4.24 -7.52
C ALA A 97 -9.65 3.72 -8.95
N ASP A 98 -8.95 4.27 -9.95
CA ASP A 98 -9.07 3.85 -11.34
C ASP A 98 -8.36 2.53 -11.67
N THR A 99 -7.25 2.26 -10.99
CA THR A 99 -6.36 1.15 -11.36
C THR A 99 -6.59 -0.10 -10.53
N CYS A 100 -7.09 0.05 -9.30
CA CYS A 100 -7.17 -1.01 -8.30
C CYS A 100 -8.56 -1.06 -7.63
N PRO A 101 -9.64 -1.33 -8.37
CA PRO A 101 -10.99 -1.39 -7.81
C PRO A 101 -11.19 -2.59 -6.85
N ASP A 102 -10.40 -3.64 -7.00
CA ASP A 102 -10.47 -4.85 -6.17
C ASP A 102 -9.64 -4.79 -4.88
N LEU A 103 -9.14 -3.61 -4.52
CA LEU A 103 -8.33 -3.42 -3.33
C LEU A 103 -9.15 -3.74 -2.07
N THR A 104 -8.59 -4.57 -1.19
CA THR A 104 -9.14 -4.91 0.13
C THR A 104 -8.45 -4.13 1.23
N GLU A 105 -7.20 -3.73 1.02
CA GLU A 105 -6.40 -3.09 2.05
C GLU A 105 -5.62 -1.88 1.48
N LEU A 106 -5.84 -0.70 2.03
CA LEU A 106 -5.15 0.53 1.64
C LEU A 106 -4.56 1.24 2.85
N TYR A 107 -3.25 1.48 2.78
CA TYR A 107 -2.52 2.27 3.76
C TYR A 107 -1.83 3.42 3.05
N ILE A 108 -2.16 4.66 3.39
CA ILE A 108 -1.52 5.87 2.88
C ILE A 108 -1.12 6.73 4.07
N GLY A 109 0.16 7.11 4.11
CA GLY A 109 0.66 8.13 5.04
C GLY A 109 1.81 7.62 5.91
N ALA A 110 2.43 8.56 6.63
CA ALA A 110 3.60 8.28 7.44
C ALA A 110 3.20 7.54 8.73
N THR A 111 3.97 6.52 9.11
CA THR A 111 3.86 5.89 10.44
C THR A 111 4.24 6.85 11.57
N ASP A 112 4.89 7.97 11.24
CA ASP A 112 5.26 9.01 12.20
C ASP A 112 4.39 10.25 12.00
N ARG A 113 3.50 10.49 12.98
CA ARG A 113 2.57 11.63 13.03
C ARG A 113 3.27 12.99 12.95
N ALA A 114 4.58 13.06 13.22
CA ALA A 114 5.33 14.31 13.11
C ALA A 114 5.43 14.85 11.67
N PHE A 115 5.34 13.98 10.66
CA PHE A 115 5.65 14.30 9.25
C PHE A 115 4.49 14.18 8.27
N ALA A 116 3.28 13.84 8.73
CA ALA A 116 2.10 13.88 7.87
C ALA A 116 1.81 15.34 7.52
N TYR A 117 1.80 15.68 6.23
CA TYR A 117 1.32 16.97 5.69
C TYR A 117 0.13 16.78 4.75
N ASP A 118 -0.31 15.53 4.61
CA ASP A 118 -1.34 15.19 3.65
C ASP A 118 -2.65 15.83 4.06
N SER A 119 -3.37 16.32 3.06
CA SER A 119 -4.81 16.62 3.09
C SER A 119 -5.41 16.01 1.82
N PHE A 120 -6.55 15.34 1.97
CA PHE A 120 -7.27 14.74 0.84
C PHE A 120 -8.56 15.50 0.61
N SER A 121 -8.82 15.91 -0.62
CA SER A 121 -10.10 16.54 -0.95
C SER A 121 -11.26 15.55 -0.85
N GLU A 122 -12.47 16.07 -0.64
CA GLU A 122 -13.69 15.29 -0.65
C GLU A 122 -13.87 14.54 -1.99
N ASP A 123 -13.51 15.15 -3.11
CA ASP A 123 -13.58 14.55 -4.44
C ASP A 123 -12.67 13.31 -4.57
N ALA A 124 -11.45 13.41 -4.04
CA ALA A 124 -10.49 12.30 -4.06
C ALA A 124 -10.97 11.11 -3.23
N LEU A 125 -11.48 11.40 -2.02
CA LEU A 125 -12.09 10.40 -1.16
C LEU A 125 -13.36 9.80 -1.80
N CYS A 126 -14.21 10.62 -2.41
CA CYS A 126 -15.41 10.17 -3.12
C CYS A 126 -15.09 9.20 -4.26
N SER A 127 -14.09 9.53 -5.08
CA SER A 127 -13.66 8.65 -6.17
C SER A 127 -13.13 7.33 -5.62
N LEU A 128 -12.31 7.38 -4.56
CA LEU A 128 -11.77 6.19 -3.91
C LEU A 128 -12.88 5.28 -3.36
N PHE A 129 -13.78 5.82 -2.54
CA PHE A 129 -14.83 5.04 -1.89
C PHE A 129 -15.88 4.50 -2.88
N SER A 130 -16.08 5.21 -3.98
CA SER A 130 -17.04 4.79 -5.02
C SER A 130 -16.53 3.64 -5.88
N LYS A 131 -15.21 3.47 -6.01
CA LYS A 131 -14.59 2.47 -6.90
C LYS A 131 -14.00 1.30 -6.14
N CYS A 132 -13.32 1.54 -5.03
CA CYS A 132 -12.69 0.51 -4.20
C CYS A 132 -13.67 -0.08 -3.16
N THR A 133 -14.84 -0.55 -3.62
CA THR A 133 -15.95 -1.01 -2.75
C THR A 133 -15.65 -2.28 -1.94
N ARG A 134 -14.54 -2.94 -2.24
CA ARG A 134 -14.06 -4.16 -1.56
C ARG A 134 -13.10 -3.88 -0.41
N LEU A 135 -12.83 -2.60 -0.10
CA LEU A 135 -11.97 -2.24 1.02
C LEU A 135 -12.52 -2.81 2.33
N GLU A 136 -11.65 -3.53 3.04
CA GLU A 136 -11.84 -4.12 4.37
C GLU A 136 -11.05 -3.31 5.40
N ASP A 137 -9.84 -2.85 5.03
CA ASP A 137 -8.96 -2.03 5.86
C ASP A 137 -8.55 -0.75 5.11
N LEU A 138 -8.85 0.41 5.70
CA LEU A 138 -8.48 1.72 5.15
C LEU A 138 -7.77 2.56 6.21
N HIS A 139 -6.52 2.91 5.94
CA HIS A 139 -5.71 3.80 6.75
C HIS A 139 -5.25 4.98 5.90
N LEU A 140 -5.74 6.17 6.22
CA LEU A 140 -5.36 7.43 5.58
C LEU A 140 -4.80 8.35 6.66
N TYR A 141 -3.49 8.31 6.90
CA TYR A 141 -2.87 9.17 7.91
C TYR A 141 -2.66 10.58 7.35
N CYS A 142 -3.52 11.50 7.78
CA CYS A 142 -3.60 12.88 7.33
C CYS A 142 -3.48 13.80 8.56
N LYS A 143 -2.64 14.85 8.50
CA LYS A 143 -2.43 15.77 9.65
C LYS A 143 -3.43 16.92 9.64
N ASP A 144 -3.72 17.42 8.45
CA ASP A 144 -4.68 18.48 8.24
C ASP A 144 -6.03 17.80 8.01
N TYR A 145 -6.70 17.49 9.12
CA TYR A 145 -8.04 16.90 9.25
C TYR A 145 -8.81 16.76 7.93
N ILE A 146 -9.26 15.54 7.61
CA ILE A 146 -10.32 15.35 6.62
C ILE A 146 -11.54 16.14 7.10
N GLU A 147 -11.82 17.26 6.43
CA GLU A 147 -12.84 18.23 6.86
C GLU A 147 -14.22 17.59 7.02
N ALA A 148 -14.55 16.68 6.11
CA ALA A 148 -15.69 15.79 6.23
C ALA A 148 -15.39 14.45 5.53
N ILE A 149 -15.78 13.35 6.16
CA ILE A 149 -15.81 12.05 5.49
C ILE A 149 -17.01 12.08 4.51
N PRO A 150 -16.79 11.93 3.20
CA PRO A 150 -17.90 12.00 2.26
C PRO A 150 -18.92 10.88 2.47
N PRO A 151 -20.22 11.11 2.18
CA PRO A 151 -21.27 10.09 2.30
C PRO A 151 -21.02 8.82 1.49
N SER A 152 -20.17 8.92 0.46
CA SER A 152 -19.72 7.79 -0.36
C SER A 152 -18.99 6.70 0.45
N ILE A 153 -18.54 6.98 1.67
CA ILE A 153 -18.04 5.97 2.62
C ILE A 153 -19.05 4.83 2.83
N GLY A 154 -20.35 5.11 2.73
CA GLY A 154 -21.42 4.11 2.83
C GLY A 154 -21.40 3.05 1.71
N ARG A 155 -20.60 3.24 0.66
CA ARG A 155 -20.38 2.23 -0.40
C ARG A 155 -19.35 1.18 0.00
N LEU A 156 -18.53 1.43 1.03
CA LEU A 156 -17.55 0.50 1.53
C LEU A 156 -18.20 -0.52 2.49
N ALA A 157 -19.15 -1.30 1.96
CA ALA A 157 -19.94 -2.25 2.76
C ALA A 157 -19.10 -3.37 3.40
N SER A 158 -17.88 -3.59 2.91
CA SER A 158 -16.94 -4.58 3.43
C SER A 158 -15.96 -3.99 4.47
N LEU A 159 -16.01 -2.67 4.71
CA LEU A 159 -15.02 -2.00 5.56
C LEU A 159 -15.20 -2.41 7.02
N THR A 160 -14.13 -2.89 7.61
CA THR A 160 -14.07 -3.33 9.00
C THR A 160 -13.18 -2.42 9.85
N ASN A 161 -12.09 -1.91 9.27
CA ASN A 161 -11.17 -1.02 9.95
C ASN A 161 -11.01 0.29 9.17
N LEU A 162 -11.23 1.41 9.86
CA LEU A 162 -11.08 2.76 9.32
C LEU A 162 -10.21 3.59 10.25
N HIS A 163 -9.08 4.06 9.73
CA HIS A 163 -8.17 4.96 10.42
C HIS A 163 -7.94 6.19 9.53
N LEU A 164 -8.21 7.38 10.07
CA LEU A 164 -8.08 8.67 9.41
C LEU A 164 -7.17 9.59 10.26
#